data_AF-A0A9P4TIA5-F1
#
_entry.id   AF-A0A9P4TIA5-F1
#
_cell.length_a   1.000
_cell.length_b   1.000
_cell.length_c   1.000
_cell.angle_alpha   90.00
_cell.angle_beta   90.00
_cell.angle_gamma   90.00
#
_symmetry.space_group_name_H-M   'P 1'
#
loop_
_entity.id
_entity.type
_entity.pdbx_description
1 polymer ?
#
loop_
_entity_poly.entity_id
_entity_poly.type
_entity_poly.pdbx_seq_one_letter_code
_entity_poly.pdbx_strand_id
1 'polypeptide(L)'
;MATTNLNVRSGVSATAIFTPRELKQYKRWQNLHTTLRPDEQGYLPSADDYEDFQQWSRKQDSGYFSDIFEDVAEHIKPPSADEPPAAILCRHLLHPAIFGQLRKRCPVCTMDMHIGYMRALEKALKEAGGRAPRAAMQATTEYQESLYAAFVIGKLETLRCLSELEQMAEQEEKWHAEHSNWENTEVRTASQALDLYWSEVFAVPHARPQLSKNTKAITFASDTEFEERRPQHYFHRKSSRYTPGKYAPQNQVAEEDEEELVSEDSEDYSRAPIMLEQGPSEAGVNVINLYDAVQTIGVLTDALRWSEAGVRKAEAVQVGSYESSRLELSDDDDDDDDSDWEMEDDETDQSYIYFEAEEDCSFVVFGD
;
A
#
# COMPACT_ATOMS: atom_id res chain seq x y z
N MET A 1 11.79 -28.05 -3.91
CA MET A 1 12.34 -27.28 -5.03
C MET A 1 12.19 -25.81 -4.67
N ALA A 2 13.27 -25.10 -4.38
CA ALA A 2 13.22 -23.69 -4.07
C ALA A 2 12.95 -22.93 -5.37
N THR A 3 11.73 -22.45 -5.57
CA THR A 3 11.45 -21.44 -6.59
C THR A 3 12.23 -20.20 -6.18
N THR A 4 13.35 -19.96 -6.85
CA THR A 4 14.05 -18.68 -6.79
C THR A 4 13.09 -17.65 -7.38
N ASN A 5 12.29 -17.02 -6.51
CA ASN A 5 11.53 -15.84 -6.85
C ASN A 5 12.57 -14.78 -7.21
N LEU A 6 12.90 -14.68 -8.50
CA LEU A 6 13.54 -13.51 -9.04
C LEU A 6 12.57 -12.38 -8.77
N ASN A 7 12.82 -11.62 -7.70
CA ASN A 7 12.11 -10.39 -7.42
C ASN A 7 12.42 -9.46 -8.58
N VAL A 8 11.56 -9.48 -9.60
CA VAL A 8 11.58 -8.54 -10.71
C VAL A 8 11.26 -7.19 -10.08
N ARG A 9 12.31 -6.44 -9.73
CA ARG A 9 12.15 -5.08 -9.25
C ARG A 9 11.45 -4.28 -10.33
N SER A 10 10.39 -3.60 -9.94
CA SER A 10 9.68 -2.71 -10.85
C SER A 10 10.69 -1.65 -11.33
N GLY A 11 10.88 -1.49 -12.65
CA GLY A 11 11.77 -0.47 -13.23
C GLY A 11 11.32 0.97 -12.98
N VAL A 12 10.43 1.18 -12.01
CA VAL A 12 9.81 2.45 -11.67
C VAL A 12 10.71 3.18 -10.68
N SER A 13 10.97 4.45 -10.96
CA SER A 13 11.79 5.29 -10.09
C SER A 13 11.09 5.54 -8.74
N ALA A 14 11.87 5.52 -7.66
CA ALA A 14 11.41 5.84 -6.30
C ALA A 14 10.99 7.30 -6.12
N THR A 15 11.33 8.18 -7.09
CA THR A 15 10.79 9.55 -7.20
C THR A 15 9.26 9.58 -7.16
N ALA A 16 8.60 8.46 -7.48
CA ALA A 16 7.15 8.38 -7.50
C ALA A 16 6.51 8.42 -6.11
N ILE A 17 7.15 7.87 -5.07
CA ILE A 17 6.62 7.88 -3.70
C ILE A 17 7.40 8.78 -2.75
N PHE A 18 8.64 9.15 -3.11
CA PHE A 18 9.51 9.99 -2.29
C PHE A 18 9.63 11.40 -2.86
N THR A 19 9.63 12.39 -1.98
CA THR A 19 10.05 13.75 -2.33
C THR A 19 11.52 13.78 -2.76
N PRO A 20 11.99 14.81 -3.48
CA PRO A 20 13.39 14.91 -3.88
C PRO A 20 14.39 14.85 -2.71
N ARG A 21 13.99 15.33 -1.52
CA ARG A 21 14.79 15.24 -0.29
C ARG A 21 14.85 13.80 0.23
N GLU A 22 13.69 13.16 0.36
CA GLU A 22 13.58 11.77 0.82
C GLU A 22 14.30 10.81 -0.14
N LEU A 23 14.26 11.06 -1.45
CA LEU A 23 14.97 10.23 -2.43
C LEU A 23 16.49 10.27 -2.22
N LYS A 24 17.07 11.43 -1.93
CA LYS A 24 18.50 11.54 -1.60
C LYS A 24 18.84 10.76 -0.34
N GLN A 25 17.99 10.87 0.68
CA GLN A 25 18.12 10.10 1.92
C GLN A 25 17.97 8.59 1.67
N TYR A 26 17.02 8.18 0.84
CA TYR A 26 16.77 6.79 0.48
C TYR A 26 17.95 6.17 -0.27
N LYS A 27 18.52 6.88 -1.27
CA LYS A 27 19.75 6.42 -1.96
C LYS A 27 20.92 6.29 -0.98
N ARG A 28 21.07 7.22 -0.04
CA ARG A 28 22.09 7.11 1.02
C ARG A 28 21.84 5.87 1.89
N TRP A 29 20.61 5.63 2.29
CA TRP A 29 20.23 4.43 3.05
C TRP A 29 20.51 3.15 2.26
N GLN A 30 20.18 3.08 0.97
CA GLN A 30 20.48 1.94 0.11
C GLN A 30 21.99 1.66 0.06
N ASN A 31 22.82 2.69 -0.10
CA ASN A 31 24.28 2.56 -0.09
C ASN A 31 24.84 2.00 1.22
N LEU A 32 24.21 2.31 2.36
CA LEU A 32 24.71 1.94 3.68
C LEU A 32 24.16 0.61 4.19
N HIS A 33 22.92 0.28 3.85
CA HIS A 33 22.16 -0.81 4.48
C HIS A 33 21.73 -1.91 3.52
N THR A 34 21.99 -1.77 2.21
CA THR A 34 21.65 -2.78 1.21
C THR A 34 22.87 -3.18 0.40
N THR A 35 22.80 -4.35 -0.24
CA THR A 35 23.87 -4.84 -1.13
C THR A 35 23.62 -4.46 -2.59
N LEU A 36 22.81 -3.42 -2.83
CA LEU A 36 22.41 -3.01 -4.18
C LEU A 36 23.54 -2.29 -4.89
N ARG A 37 23.73 -2.64 -6.16
CA ARG A 37 24.69 -1.95 -7.00
C ARG A 37 24.21 -0.51 -7.29
N PRO A 38 25.12 0.45 -7.55
CA PRO A 38 24.74 1.84 -7.81
C PRO A 38 23.72 2.04 -8.95
N ASP A 39 23.74 1.17 -9.96
CA ASP A 39 22.79 1.15 -11.08
C ASP A 39 21.40 0.61 -10.72
N GLU A 40 21.27 -0.08 -9.59
CA GLU A 40 20.03 -0.65 -9.05
C GLU A 40 19.41 0.22 -7.95
N GLN A 41 19.99 1.39 -7.68
CA GLN A 41 19.54 2.33 -6.66
C GLN A 41 18.53 3.34 -7.20
N GLY A 42 17.65 3.82 -6.32
CA GLY A 42 16.63 4.82 -6.67
C GLY A 42 15.41 4.27 -7.43
N TYR A 43 15.23 2.95 -7.51
CA TYR A 43 13.96 2.31 -7.88
C TYR A 43 13.06 2.12 -6.68
N LEU A 44 11.76 1.90 -6.93
CA LEU A 44 10.78 1.69 -5.87
C LEU A 44 11.22 0.57 -4.90
N PRO A 45 11.10 0.81 -3.58
CA PRO A 45 11.41 -0.19 -2.55
C PRO A 45 10.41 -1.35 -2.57
N SER A 46 10.77 -2.47 -1.95
CA SER A 46 9.79 -3.43 -1.44
C SER A 46 9.06 -2.85 -0.22
N ALA A 47 7.97 -3.47 0.23
CA ALA A 47 7.30 -3.05 1.47
C ALA A 47 8.26 -3.08 2.68
N ASP A 48 9.12 -4.11 2.77
CA ASP A 48 10.17 -4.22 3.80
C ASP A 48 11.20 -3.10 3.69
N ASP A 49 11.76 -2.87 2.50
CA ASP A 49 12.74 -1.81 2.25
C ASP A 49 12.17 -0.42 2.58
N TYR A 50 10.88 -0.21 2.28
CA TYR A 50 10.17 1.03 2.58
C TYR A 50 10.08 1.27 4.08
N GLU A 51 9.63 0.28 4.87
CA GLU A 51 9.51 0.43 6.32
C GLU A 51 10.87 0.56 7.01
N ASP A 52 11.87 -0.22 6.57
CA ASP A 52 13.24 -0.11 7.11
C ASP A 52 13.82 1.28 6.85
N PHE A 53 13.61 1.84 5.66
CA PHE A 53 13.95 3.23 5.36
C PHE A 53 13.18 4.22 6.23
N GLN A 54 11.87 4.07 6.40
CA GLN A 54 11.07 4.96 7.24
C GLN A 54 11.52 4.94 8.70
N GLN A 55 11.91 3.77 9.23
CA GLN A 55 12.48 3.65 10.57
C GLN A 55 13.84 4.32 10.68
N TRP A 56 14.72 4.10 9.71
CA TRP A 56 16.02 4.77 9.65
C TRP A 56 15.86 6.30 9.56
N SER A 57 14.97 6.79 8.70
CA SER A 57 14.71 8.22 8.51
C SER A 57 14.23 8.88 9.81
N ARG A 58 13.26 8.26 10.50
CA ARG A 58 12.77 8.72 11.81
C ARG A 58 13.88 8.79 12.87
N LYS A 59 14.84 7.85 12.87
CA LYS A 59 16.00 7.86 13.77
C LYS A 59 17.01 8.97 13.45
N GLN A 60 17.11 9.39 12.19
CA GLN A 60 17.95 10.52 11.80
C GLN A 60 17.29 11.85 12.18
N ASP A 61 15.97 11.95 11.99
CA ASP A 61 15.21 13.17 12.30
C ASP A 61 15.01 13.38 13.81
N SER A 62 15.13 12.34 14.63
CA SER A 62 14.96 12.43 16.09
C SER A 62 16.08 13.19 16.82
N GLY A 63 17.13 13.63 16.11
CA GLY A 63 18.16 14.54 16.61
C GLY A 63 18.80 14.11 17.93
N TYR A 64 19.92 13.38 17.89
CA TYR A 64 20.82 13.14 19.05
C TYR A 64 20.25 12.30 20.23
N PHE A 65 18.95 12.01 20.28
CA PHE A 65 18.33 11.25 21.38
C PHE A 65 18.32 9.72 21.18
N SER A 66 18.84 9.21 20.06
CA SER A 66 18.80 7.78 19.71
C SER A 66 19.81 6.95 20.50
N ASP A 67 20.98 7.51 20.82
CA ASP A 67 22.11 6.77 21.41
C ASP A 67 21.85 6.37 22.87
N ILE A 68 20.91 7.02 23.56
CA ILE A 68 20.58 6.70 24.96
C ILE A 68 19.85 5.34 25.07
N PHE A 69 19.22 4.87 23.99
CA PHE A 69 18.43 3.64 24.03
C PHE A 69 19.23 2.38 23.68
N GLU A 70 20.47 2.51 23.20
CA GLU A 70 21.31 1.35 22.87
C GLU A 70 21.79 0.63 24.14
N ASP A 71 22.00 1.37 25.24
CA ASP A 71 22.32 0.85 26.59
C ASP A 71 21.20 -0.02 27.21
N VAL A 72 19.97 0.09 26.71
CA VAL A 72 18.84 -0.69 27.20
C VAL A 72 18.88 -2.12 26.65
N ALA A 73 19.52 -2.34 25.50
CA ALA A 73 19.63 -3.67 24.90
C ALA A 73 20.49 -4.62 25.74
N GLU A 74 21.51 -4.10 26.44
CA GLU A 74 22.37 -4.89 27.34
C GLU A 74 21.63 -5.41 28.59
N HIS A 75 20.49 -4.80 28.93
CA HIS A 75 19.68 -5.19 30.09
C HIS A 75 18.57 -6.19 29.74
N ILE A 76 18.46 -6.60 28.48
CA ILE A 76 17.47 -7.60 28.05
C ILE A 76 17.93 -8.96 28.56
N LYS A 77 17.25 -9.46 29.60
CA LYS A 77 17.46 -10.80 30.13
C LYS A 77 17.29 -11.84 29.01
N PRO A 78 18.13 -12.88 28.95
CA PRO A 78 17.93 -13.97 28.01
C PRO A 78 16.50 -14.53 28.21
N PRO A 79 15.75 -14.77 27.12
CA PRO A 79 14.37 -15.22 27.21
C PRO A 79 14.31 -16.49 28.05
N SER A 80 13.43 -16.49 29.05
CA SER A 80 13.20 -17.69 29.84
C SER A 80 12.52 -18.75 28.96
N ALA A 81 12.74 -20.04 29.24
CA ALA A 81 12.17 -21.14 28.44
C ALA A 81 10.63 -21.11 28.38
N ASP A 82 9.98 -20.39 29.30
CA ASP A 82 8.53 -20.26 29.40
C ASP A 82 7.98 -19.01 28.70
N GLU A 83 8.85 -18.13 28.17
CA GLU A 83 8.41 -16.90 27.52
C GLU A 83 8.06 -17.15 26.05
N PRO A 84 6.91 -16.64 25.55
CA PRO A 84 6.54 -16.78 24.15
C PRO A 84 7.62 -16.18 23.23
N PRO A 85 7.78 -16.73 22.01
CA PRO A 85 8.77 -16.22 21.07
C PRO A 85 8.51 -14.74 20.77
N ALA A 86 9.56 -13.95 20.57
CA ALA A 86 9.43 -12.54 20.21
C ALA A 86 9.98 -12.28 18.80
N ALA A 87 9.38 -11.34 18.07
CA ALA A 87 9.88 -10.91 16.77
C ALA A 87 11.22 -10.18 16.89
N ILE A 88 12.14 -10.41 15.94
CA ILE A 88 13.53 -9.93 16.03
C ILE A 88 13.62 -8.40 16.00
N LEU A 89 12.90 -7.75 15.08
CA LEU A 89 13.00 -6.31 14.85
C LEU A 89 12.04 -5.51 15.74
N CYS A 90 10.76 -5.90 15.77
CA CYS A 90 9.74 -5.14 16.51
C CYS A 90 9.57 -5.58 17.96
N ARG A 91 10.23 -6.67 18.40
CA ARG A 91 10.23 -7.19 19.79
C ARG A 91 8.85 -7.54 20.37
N HIS A 92 7.80 -7.50 19.57
CA HIS A 92 6.47 -7.95 20.00
C HIS A 92 6.46 -9.46 20.23
N LEU A 93 5.76 -9.88 21.29
CA LEU A 93 5.51 -11.29 21.59
C LEU A 93 4.64 -11.91 20.49
N LEU A 94 4.98 -13.13 20.11
CA LEU A 94 4.37 -13.92 19.06
C LEU A 94 3.59 -15.08 19.67
N HIS A 95 2.60 -15.57 18.93
CA HIS A 95 1.77 -16.66 19.39
C HIS A 95 2.58 -17.98 19.49
N PRO A 96 2.40 -18.81 20.55
CA PRO A 96 3.14 -20.07 20.70
C PRO A 96 2.93 -21.07 19.55
N ALA A 97 1.81 -20.99 18.82
CA ALA A 97 1.56 -21.84 17.65
C ALA A 97 2.63 -21.72 16.56
N ILE A 98 3.38 -20.62 16.51
CA ILE A 98 4.47 -20.42 15.53
C ILE A 98 5.87 -20.74 16.11
N PHE A 99 5.94 -21.48 17.22
CA PHE A 99 7.20 -21.85 17.84
C PHE A 99 8.16 -22.52 16.84
N GLY A 100 9.42 -22.10 16.85
CA GLY A 100 10.45 -22.57 15.92
C GLY A 100 10.56 -21.78 14.61
N GLN A 101 9.62 -20.88 14.29
CA GLN A 101 9.74 -19.96 13.15
C GLN A 101 10.30 -18.61 13.60
N LEU A 102 11.57 -18.35 13.29
CA LEU A 102 12.16 -17.02 13.50
C LEU A 102 11.57 -16.03 12.49
N ARG A 103 10.85 -15.01 12.98
CA ARG A 103 10.32 -13.93 12.14
C ARG A 103 10.96 -12.60 12.47
N LYS A 104 11.29 -11.85 11.41
CA LYS A 104 11.83 -10.48 11.54
C LYS A 104 10.82 -9.55 12.23
N ARG A 105 9.54 -9.63 11.84
CA ARG A 105 8.44 -8.79 12.34
C ARG A 105 7.27 -9.67 12.78
N CYS A 106 6.47 -9.19 13.73
CA CYS A 106 5.24 -9.86 14.12
C CYS A 106 4.15 -9.68 13.03
N PRO A 107 3.13 -10.57 12.98
CA PRO A 107 2.04 -10.51 12.02
C PRO A 107 1.43 -9.11 11.85
N VAL A 108 1.15 -8.43 12.96
CA VAL A 108 0.53 -7.10 12.98
C VAL A 108 1.44 -6.04 12.36
N CYS A 109 2.73 -6.01 12.72
CA CYS A 109 3.68 -5.06 12.14
C CYS A 109 3.95 -5.33 10.65
N THR A 110 3.96 -6.60 10.23
CA THR A 110 4.09 -6.95 8.81
C THR A 110 2.91 -6.40 8.02
N MET A 111 1.68 -6.57 8.52
CA MET A 111 0.50 -6.04 7.84
C MET A 111 0.45 -4.52 7.84
N ASP A 112 0.78 -3.87 8.96
CA ASP A 112 0.84 -2.40 9.06
C ASP A 112 1.82 -1.79 8.04
N MET A 113 2.99 -2.42 7.87
CA MET A 113 3.96 -2.06 6.83
C MET A 113 3.36 -2.16 5.42
N HIS A 114 2.71 -3.28 5.07
CA HIS A 114 2.08 -3.44 3.76
C HIS A 114 0.99 -2.38 3.53
N ILE A 115 0.16 -2.11 4.54
CA ILE A 115 -0.85 -1.04 4.49
C ILE A 115 -0.19 0.33 4.23
N GLY A 116 0.87 0.65 5.00
CA GLY A 116 1.61 1.90 4.85
C GLY A 116 2.20 2.07 3.45
N TYR A 117 2.81 1.01 2.91
CA TYR A 117 3.38 1.00 1.57
C TYR A 117 2.30 1.15 0.48
N MET A 118 1.18 0.43 0.61
CA MET A 118 0.06 0.51 -0.32
C MET A 118 -0.57 1.90 -0.35
N ARG A 119 -0.71 2.58 0.81
CA ARG A 119 -1.17 3.97 0.87
C ARG A 119 -0.21 4.93 0.16
N ALA A 120 1.10 4.72 0.27
CA ALA A 120 2.09 5.54 -0.42
C ALA A 120 1.98 5.38 -1.94
N LEU A 121 1.85 4.14 -2.44
CA LEU A 121 1.63 3.86 -3.87
C LEU A 121 0.29 4.42 -4.37
N GLU A 122 -0.79 4.29 -3.59
CA GLU A 122 -2.10 4.82 -3.96
C GLU A 122 -2.07 6.36 -4.05
N LYS A 123 -1.39 7.02 -3.11
CA LYS A 123 -1.18 8.47 -3.14
C LYS A 123 -0.41 8.88 -4.40
N ALA A 124 0.71 8.22 -4.70
CA ALA A 124 1.50 8.49 -5.91
C ALA A 124 0.68 8.29 -7.19
N LEU A 125 -0.11 7.21 -7.26
CA LEU A 125 -0.99 6.95 -8.39
C LEU A 125 -2.06 8.04 -8.54
N LYS A 126 -2.66 8.52 -7.44
CA LYS A 126 -3.63 9.64 -7.43
C LYS A 126 -3.00 10.93 -7.92
N GLU A 127 -1.80 11.27 -7.45
CA GLU A 127 -1.05 12.46 -7.88
C GLU A 127 -0.66 12.38 -9.35
N ALA A 128 -0.40 11.19 -9.87
CA ALA A 128 -0.15 10.96 -11.29
C ALA A 128 -1.41 11.00 -12.17
N GLY A 129 -2.62 11.22 -11.63
CA GLY A 129 -3.88 11.26 -12.41
C GLY A 129 -4.87 10.12 -12.12
N GLY A 130 -4.52 9.22 -11.20
CA GLY A 130 -5.45 8.47 -10.33
C GLY A 130 -6.38 7.45 -10.97
N ARG A 131 -6.25 7.15 -12.26
CA ARG A 131 -7.16 6.21 -12.93
C ARG A 131 -6.41 4.94 -13.30
N ALA A 132 -7.02 3.80 -12.99
CA ALA A 132 -6.63 2.54 -13.63
C ALA A 132 -6.69 2.75 -15.15
N PRO A 133 -5.73 2.24 -15.93
CA PRO A 133 -5.76 2.33 -17.40
C PRO A 133 -7.09 1.78 -17.90
N ARG A 134 -8.05 2.67 -18.24
CA ARG A 134 -9.34 2.26 -18.79
C ARG A 134 -9.15 2.04 -20.28
N ALA A 135 -9.67 0.92 -20.76
CA ALA A 135 -9.32 0.27 -22.01
C ALA A 135 -9.60 1.03 -23.33
N ALA A 136 -9.91 2.34 -23.38
CA ALA A 136 -10.24 2.94 -24.68
C ALA A 136 -10.10 4.45 -24.92
N MET A 137 -10.01 5.35 -23.92
CA MET A 137 -10.31 6.77 -24.23
C MET A 137 -9.36 7.84 -23.69
N GLN A 138 -8.36 7.50 -22.88
CA GLN A 138 -7.37 8.49 -22.43
C GLN A 138 -5.97 7.92 -22.61
N ALA A 139 -5.09 8.69 -23.26
CA ALA A 139 -3.68 8.34 -23.38
C ALA A 139 -3.07 8.31 -21.98
N THR A 140 -2.75 7.11 -21.50
CA THR A 140 -1.95 6.92 -20.29
C THR A 140 -0.49 7.26 -20.59
N THR A 141 0.17 7.93 -19.65
CA THR A 141 1.62 8.16 -19.75
C THR A 141 2.36 6.89 -19.33
N GLU A 142 3.54 6.63 -19.89
CA GLU A 142 4.41 5.50 -19.49
C GLU A 142 4.69 5.50 -17.98
N TYR A 143 4.80 6.68 -17.39
CA TYR A 143 4.96 6.88 -15.95
C TYR A 143 3.73 6.40 -15.15
N GLN A 144 2.51 6.72 -15.59
CA GLN A 144 1.27 6.24 -14.96
C GLN A 144 1.14 4.72 -15.08
N GLU A 145 1.47 4.15 -16.24
CA GLU A 145 1.42 2.69 -16.46
C GLU A 145 2.40 1.96 -15.55
N SER A 146 3.62 2.50 -15.46
CA SER A 146 4.68 2.02 -14.56
C SER A 146 4.21 2.05 -13.09
N LEU A 147 3.66 3.17 -12.64
CA LEU A 147 3.12 3.31 -11.28
C LEU A 147 1.97 2.34 -11.00
N TYR A 148 1.07 2.18 -11.97
CA TYR A 148 -0.04 1.25 -11.85
C TYR A 148 0.47 -0.20 -11.75
N ALA A 149 1.47 -0.58 -12.53
CA ALA A 149 2.11 -1.89 -12.44
C ALA A 149 2.73 -2.11 -11.04
N ALA A 150 3.46 -1.13 -10.51
CA ALA A 150 4.01 -1.20 -9.15
C ALA A 150 2.91 -1.33 -8.08
N PHE A 151 1.81 -0.58 -8.21
CA PHE A 151 0.64 -0.70 -7.33
C PHE A 151 0.00 -2.09 -7.38
N VAL A 152 -0.13 -2.69 -8.56
CA VAL A 152 -0.63 -4.07 -8.72
C VAL A 152 0.32 -5.09 -8.08
N ILE A 153 1.64 -4.92 -8.25
CA ILE A 153 2.64 -5.79 -7.60
C ILE A 153 2.52 -5.68 -6.08
N GLY A 154 2.45 -4.46 -5.52
CA GLY A 154 2.25 -4.25 -4.08
C GLY A 154 0.96 -4.89 -3.55
N LYS A 155 -0.14 -4.82 -4.32
CA LYS A 155 -1.39 -5.53 -3.99
C LYS A 155 -1.21 -7.04 -3.96
N LEU A 156 -0.54 -7.60 -4.97
CA LEU A 156 -0.29 -9.04 -5.04
C LEU A 156 0.57 -9.53 -3.87
N GLU A 157 1.61 -8.78 -3.49
CA GLU A 157 2.43 -9.08 -2.31
C GLU A 157 1.61 -9.02 -1.02
N THR A 158 0.78 -8.00 -0.87
CA THR A 158 -0.13 -7.87 0.28
C THR A 158 -1.12 -9.04 0.36
N LEU A 159 -1.68 -9.47 -0.78
CA LEU A 159 -2.58 -10.64 -0.84
C LEU A 159 -1.87 -11.95 -0.47
N ARG A 160 -0.61 -12.13 -0.88
CA ARG A 160 0.19 -13.29 -0.46
C ARG A 160 0.39 -13.28 1.06
N CYS A 161 0.74 -12.12 1.63
CA CYS A 161 0.87 -11.95 3.07
C CYS A 161 -0.44 -12.29 3.81
N LEU A 162 -1.59 -11.84 3.29
CA LEU A 162 -2.91 -12.19 3.86
C LEU A 162 -3.18 -13.69 3.85
N SER A 163 -2.87 -14.38 2.75
CA SER A 163 -3.06 -15.82 2.67
C SER A 163 -2.20 -16.57 3.70
N GLU A 164 -0.98 -16.11 3.95
CA GLU A 164 -0.13 -16.67 5.02
C GLU A 164 -0.70 -16.38 6.42
N LEU A 165 -1.28 -15.19 6.63
CA LEU A 165 -1.94 -14.81 7.88
C LEU A 165 -3.20 -15.61 8.16
N GLU A 166 -4.01 -15.91 7.16
CA GLU A 166 -5.17 -16.79 7.29
C GLU A 166 -4.75 -18.18 7.76
N GLN A 167 -3.73 -18.77 7.14
CA GLN A 167 -3.20 -20.08 7.55
C GLN A 167 -2.64 -20.06 8.98
N MET A 168 -1.96 -18.98 9.38
CA MET A 168 -1.49 -18.83 10.75
C MET A 168 -2.64 -18.66 11.73
N ALA A 169 -3.66 -17.87 11.41
CA ALA A 169 -4.83 -17.67 12.28
C ALA A 169 -5.57 -19.00 12.53
N GLU A 170 -5.69 -19.87 11.52
CA GLU A 170 -6.23 -21.22 11.70
C GLU A 170 -5.38 -22.10 12.65
N GLN A 171 -4.05 -21.94 12.62
CA GLN A 171 -3.16 -22.65 13.55
C GLN A 171 -3.27 -22.10 14.96
N GLU A 172 -3.39 -20.78 15.12
CA GLU A 172 -3.65 -20.12 16.40
C GLU A 172 -4.97 -20.63 17.01
N GLU A 173 -6.04 -20.71 16.23
CA GLU A 173 -7.34 -21.22 16.68
C GLU A 173 -7.26 -22.69 17.13
N LYS A 174 -6.61 -23.56 16.33
CA LYS A 174 -6.39 -24.97 16.71
C LYS A 174 -5.61 -25.10 18.01
N TRP A 175 -4.56 -24.29 18.16
CA TRP A 175 -3.74 -24.29 19.37
C TRP A 175 -4.53 -23.80 20.59
N HIS A 176 -5.35 -22.76 20.44
CA HIS A 176 -6.22 -22.25 21.50
C HIS A 176 -7.27 -23.28 21.95
N ALA A 177 -7.79 -24.09 21.03
CA ALA A 177 -8.71 -25.17 21.38
C ALA A 177 -8.08 -26.22 22.31
N GLU A 178 -6.78 -26.47 22.16
CA GLU A 178 -6.00 -27.37 23.02
C GLU A 178 -5.56 -26.70 24.33
N HIS A 179 -5.41 -25.37 24.34
CA HIS A 179 -4.85 -24.58 25.43
C HIS A 179 -5.82 -23.49 25.93
N SER A 180 -7.06 -23.88 26.24
CA SER A 180 -8.14 -22.96 26.65
C SER A 180 -7.82 -22.09 27.89
N ASN A 181 -6.84 -22.46 28.70
CA ASN A 181 -6.39 -21.75 29.89
C ASN A 181 -5.30 -20.70 29.62
N TRP A 182 -4.80 -20.61 28.39
CA TRP A 182 -3.79 -19.64 28.02
C TRP A 182 -4.43 -18.31 27.65
N GLU A 183 -4.14 -17.28 28.43
CA GLU A 183 -4.55 -15.91 28.17
C GLU A 183 -3.30 -15.01 28.17
N ASN A 184 -2.95 -14.47 27.01
CA ASN A 184 -1.92 -13.43 26.92
C ASN A 184 -2.38 -12.32 25.97
N THR A 185 -2.69 -11.15 26.55
CA THR A 185 -3.18 -9.98 25.83
C THR A 185 -2.09 -9.22 25.07
N GLU A 186 -0.82 -9.44 25.39
CA GLU A 186 0.32 -8.74 24.79
C GLU A 186 0.82 -9.40 23.50
N VAL A 187 0.36 -10.63 23.24
CA VAL A 187 0.73 -11.38 22.03
C VAL A 187 0.07 -10.77 20.80
N ARG A 188 0.89 -10.55 19.77
CA ARG A 188 0.46 -10.09 18.45
C ARG A 188 0.17 -11.30 17.56
N THR A 189 -1.11 -11.58 17.39
CA THR A 189 -1.61 -12.74 16.66
C THR A 189 -1.84 -12.44 15.17
N ALA A 190 -1.94 -13.49 14.36
CA ALA A 190 -2.31 -13.38 12.95
C ALA A 190 -3.77 -12.93 12.79
N SER A 191 -4.68 -13.37 13.67
CA SER A 191 -6.07 -12.87 13.68
C SER A 191 -6.13 -11.34 13.86
N GLN A 192 -5.35 -10.78 14.79
CA GLN A 192 -5.27 -9.32 14.96
C GLN A 192 -4.76 -8.59 13.71
N ALA A 193 -3.84 -9.21 12.97
CA ALA A 193 -3.32 -8.64 11.73
C ALA A 193 -4.36 -8.65 10.60
N LEU A 194 -5.18 -9.70 10.51
CA LEU A 194 -6.31 -9.75 9.58
C LEU A 194 -7.35 -8.69 9.92
N ASP A 195 -7.70 -8.55 11.20
CA ASP A 195 -8.63 -7.52 11.66
C ASP A 195 -8.13 -6.12 11.32
N LEU A 196 -6.83 -5.85 11.52
CA LEU A 196 -6.19 -4.60 11.13
C LEU A 196 -6.38 -4.33 9.63
N TYR A 197 -6.07 -5.29 8.76
CA TYR A 197 -6.23 -5.14 7.32
C TYR A 197 -7.67 -4.85 6.92
N TRP A 198 -8.62 -5.65 7.41
CA TRP A 198 -10.03 -5.47 7.06
C TRP A 198 -10.60 -4.17 7.59
N SER A 199 -10.19 -3.75 8.78
CA SER A 199 -10.57 -2.46 9.34
C SER A 199 -10.09 -1.30 8.45
N GLU A 200 -8.93 -1.43 7.81
CA GLU A 200 -8.37 -0.41 6.94
C GLU A 200 -8.99 -0.43 5.53
N VAL A 201 -9.11 -1.60 4.91
CA VAL A 201 -9.65 -1.73 3.55
C VAL A 201 -11.14 -1.38 3.50
N PHE A 202 -11.89 -1.73 4.55
CA PHE A 202 -13.30 -1.38 4.69
C PHE A 202 -13.55 -0.14 5.52
N ALA A 203 -12.51 0.57 5.98
CA ALA A 203 -12.66 1.95 6.37
C ALA A 203 -13.03 2.72 5.10
N VAL A 204 -14.34 2.73 4.79
CA VAL A 204 -14.95 3.74 3.94
C VAL A 204 -14.35 5.03 4.44
N PRO A 205 -13.54 5.75 3.64
CA PRO A 205 -12.86 6.96 4.11
C PRO A 205 -13.97 7.78 4.72
N HIS A 206 -14.04 7.82 6.06
CA HIS A 206 -15.23 8.29 6.73
C HIS A 206 -15.36 9.70 6.22
N ALA A 207 -16.34 9.92 5.33
CA ALA A 207 -16.37 11.10 4.49
C ALA A 207 -16.31 12.23 5.49
N ARG A 208 -15.13 12.87 5.59
CA ARG A 208 -14.72 13.69 6.76
C ARG A 208 -15.97 14.41 7.15
N PRO A 209 -16.61 14.10 8.30
CA PRO A 209 -18.02 14.43 8.51
C PRO A 209 -18.13 15.88 8.13
N GLN A 210 -18.67 16.14 6.93
CA GLN A 210 -18.56 17.45 6.33
C GLN A 210 -19.38 18.25 7.29
N LEU A 211 -18.71 19.07 8.12
CA LEU A 211 -19.26 19.75 9.29
C LEU A 211 -20.73 19.98 9.00
N SER A 212 -21.57 19.06 9.47
CA SER A 212 -22.92 18.97 8.91
C SER A 212 -23.53 20.27 9.34
N LYS A 213 -23.82 21.14 8.37
CA LYS A 213 -24.43 22.44 8.63
C LYS A 213 -25.72 22.14 9.36
N ASN A 214 -25.67 22.18 10.69
CA ASN A 214 -26.69 21.80 11.66
C ASN A 214 -27.90 21.14 11.00
N THR A 215 -27.79 19.87 10.60
CA THR A 215 -28.97 19.08 10.27
C THR A 215 -29.75 18.94 11.57
N LYS A 216 -30.71 19.84 11.77
CA LYS A 216 -31.64 19.82 12.88
C LYS A 216 -32.31 18.44 12.87
N ALA A 217 -31.87 17.55 13.75
CA ALA A 217 -32.50 16.26 13.93
C ALA A 217 -33.90 16.53 14.49
N ILE A 218 -34.93 16.26 13.68
CA ILE A 218 -36.32 16.36 14.10
C ILE A 218 -36.59 15.10 14.94
N THR A 219 -36.56 15.26 16.27
CA THR A 219 -37.02 14.23 17.19
C THR A 219 -38.52 14.45 17.44
N PHE A 220 -39.31 13.39 17.28
CA PHE A 220 -40.72 13.38 17.67
C PHE A 220 -40.82 13.03 19.15
N ALA A 221 -41.80 13.60 19.85
CA ALA A 221 -42.05 13.27 21.24
C ALA A 221 -42.62 11.85 21.37
N SER A 222 -42.39 11.18 22.51
CA SER A 222 -42.78 9.78 22.73
C SER A 222 -44.30 9.53 22.72
N ASP A 223 -45.10 10.59 22.82
CA ASP A 223 -46.56 10.61 22.77
C ASP A 223 -47.10 10.98 21.38
N THR A 224 -46.25 11.10 20.37
CA THR A 224 -46.69 11.39 19.00
C THR A 224 -47.37 10.15 18.42
N GLU A 225 -48.70 10.09 18.50
CA GLU A 225 -49.50 9.05 17.86
C GLU A 225 -49.51 9.25 16.34
N PHE A 226 -48.84 8.35 15.62
CA PHE A 226 -48.96 8.29 14.17
C PHE A 226 -50.21 7.50 13.82
N GLU A 227 -51.33 8.19 13.59
CA GLU A 227 -52.52 7.57 12.99
C GLU A 227 -52.15 6.77 11.73
N GLU A 228 -52.92 5.72 11.43
CA GLU A 228 -52.75 4.89 10.23
C GLU A 228 -52.42 5.76 9.02
N ARG A 229 -51.18 5.62 8.57
CA ARG A 229 -50.55 6.52 7.62
C ARG A 229 -51.50 6.76 6.45
N ARG A 230 -51.65 8.04 6.05
CA ARG A 230 -52.25 8.36 4.75
C ARG A 230 -51.61 7.46 3.70
N PRO A 231 -52.38 6.84 2.79
CA PRO A 231 -51.83 6.01 1.74
C PRO A 231 -50.68 6.71 1.03
N GLN A 232 -49.56 6.00 0.81
CA GLN A 232 -48.29 6.59 0.35
C GLN A 232 -48.45 7.44 -0.92
N HIS A 233 -49.38 7.07 -1.79
CA HIS A 233 -49.71 7.80 -3.02
C HIS A 233 -50.28 9.21 -2.80
N TYR A 234 -50.74 9.58 -1.59
CA TYR A 234 -51.16 10.94 -1.25
C TYR A 234 -50.00 11.91 -1.01
N PHE A 235 -48.80 11.40 -0.74
CA PHE A 235 -47.60 12.22 -0.56
C PHE A 235 -46.89 12.51 -1.90
N HIS A 236 -47.31 11.88 -3.00
CA HIS A 236 -46.74 12.15 -4.31
C HIS A 236 -47.20 13.52 -4.82
N ARG A 237 -46.29 14.35 -5.32
CA ARG A 237 -46.60 15.66 -5.95
C ARG A 237 -47.63 15.58 -7.08
N LYS A 238 -47.76 14.41 -7.72
CA LYS A 238 -48.73 14.12 -8.79
C LYS A 238 -50.15 13.79 -8.27
N SER A 239 -50.34 13.65 -6.96
CA SER A 239 -51.64 13.34 -6.38
C SER A 239 -52.56 14.55 -6.42
N SER A 240 -53.82 14.37 -6.83
CA SER A 240 -54.83 15.45 -6.85
C SER A 240 -55.15 16.00 -5.47
N ARG A 241 -54.79 15.27 -4.40
CA ARG A 241 -54.95 15.69 -3.01
C ARG A 241 -53.68 16.31 -2.41
N TYR A 242 -52.58 16.36 -3.15
CA TYR A 242 -51.34 16.99 -2.67
C TYR A 242 -51.54 18.50 -2.57
N THR A 243 -51.49 19.01 -1.35
CA THR A 243 -51.46 20.45 -1.06
C THR A 243 -50.04 20.79 -0.62
N PRO A 244 -49.27 21.57 -1.41
CA PRO A 244 -47.94 22.01 -1.00
C PRO A 244 -48.05 22.72 0.35
N GLY A 245 -47.31 22.24 1.35
CA GLY A 245 -47.30 22.88 2.66
C GLY A 245 -46.73 24.31 2.58
N LYS A 246 -47.01 25.14 3.59
CA LYS A 246 -46.48 26.53 3.69
C LYS A 246 -44.95 26.62 3.55
N TYR A 247 -44.24 25.54 3.88
CA TYR A 247 -42.79 25.42 3.78
C TYR A 247 -42.32 24.54 2.62
N ALA A 248 -43.23 24.06 1.77
CA ALA A 248 -42.80 23.46 0.52
C ALA A 248 -42.02 24.54 -0.25
N PRO A 249 -40.79 24.25 -0.71
CA PRO A 249 -40.03 25.20 -1.49
C PRO A 249 -40.96 25.64 -2.62
N GLN A 250 -41.30 26.93 -2.65
CA GLN A 250 -42.01 27.49 -3.78
C GLN A 250 -41.11 27.16 -4.96
N ASN A 251 -41.59 26.30 -5.86
CA ASN A 251 -41.01 26.19 -7.18
C ASN A 251 -41.16 27.59 -7.75
N GLN A 252 -40.15 28.44 -7.53
CA GLN A 252 -39.94 29.61 -8.33
C GLN A 252 -39.80 29.03 -9.73
N VAL A 253 -40.87 29.16 -10.49
CA VAL A 253 -40.84 29.02 -11.94
C VAL A 253 -39.96 30.18 -12.38
N ALA A 254 -38.65 29.98 -12.26
CA ALA A 254 -37.65 30.76 -12.93
C ALA A 254 -37.74 30.34 -14.40
N GLU A 255 -38.75 30.89 -15.09
CA GLU A 255 -38.57 31.28 -16.47
C GLU A 255 -37.65 32.50 -16.44
N GLU A 256 -36.34 32.27 -16.39
CA GLU A 256 -35.30 33.24 -16.78
C GLU A 256 -33.94 32.54 -16.74
N ASP A 257 -33.29 32.59 -17.90
CA ASP A 257 -31.88 32.27 -18.21
C ASP A 257 -31.44 30.81 -18.24
N GLU A 258 -31.84 30.17 -19.35
CA GLU A 258 -30.95 29.34 -20.17
C GLU A 258 -29.60 30.04 -20.43
N GLU A 259 -28.61 29.85 -19.56
CA GLU A 259 -27.22 29.78 -19.99
C GLU A 259 -26.54 28.58 -19.31
N GLU A 260 -26.43 27.51 -20.11
CA GLU A 260 -25.46 26.42 -20.09
C GLU A 260 -24.45 26.40 -18.93
N LEU A 261 -24.80 25.71 -17.85
CA LEU A 261 -23.82 24.96 -17.05
C LEU A 261 -24.26 23.50 -17.00
N VAL A 262 -24.16 22.86 -18.16
CA VAL A 262 -24.18 21.40 -18.28
C VAL A 262 -22.93 20.88 -17.59
N SER A 263 -23.06 20.44 -16.34
CA SER A 263 -22.01 19.66 -15.68
C SER A 263 -22.04 18.23 -16.25
N GLU A 264 -21.13 17.93 -17.18
CA GLU A 264 -20.96 16.63 -17.85
C GLU A 264 -20.51 15.47 -16.92
N ASP A 265 -20.63 15.57 -15.60
CA ASP A 265 -20.08 14.58 -14.65
C ASP A 265 -21.13 13.92 -13.74
N SER A 266 -22.34 13.67 -14.26
CA SER A 266 -23.32 12.84 -13.53
C SER A 266 -23.89 11.73 -14.40
N GLU A 267 -23.02 10.86 -14.91
CA GLU A 267 -23.41 9.55 -15.41
C GLU A 267 -23.59 8.57 -14.25
N ASP A 268 -24.75 8.67 -13.60
CA ASP A 268 -25.26 7.73 -12.61
C ASP A 268 -25.71 6.42 -13.31
N TYR A 269 -24.76 5.56 -13.68
CA TYR A 269 -25.02 4.22 -14.25
C TYR A 269 -25.31 3.16 -13.19
N SER A 270 -26.01 3.50 -12.11
CA SER A 270 -26.43 2.52 -11.11
C SER A 270 -27.68 1.71 -11.51
N ARG A 271 -28.08 1.75 -12.80
CA ARG A 271 -29.17 0.92 -13.36
C ARG A 271 -28.84 0.35 -14.74
N ALA A 272 -27.88 -0.56 -14.80
CA ALA A 272 -27.89 -1.58 -15.85
C ALA A 272 -28.95 -2.65 -15.48
N PRO A 273 -29.98 -2.89 -16.32
CA PRO A 273 -30.87 -4.02 -16.13
C PRO A 273 -30.05 -5.31 -16.31
N ILE A 274 -29.91 -6.10 -15.24
CA ILE A 274 -29.40 -7.47 -15.35
C ILE A 274 -30.48 -8.25 -16.11
N MET A 275 -30.27 -8.45 -17.41
CA MET A 275 -31.04 -9.41 -18.19
C MET A 275 -30.58 -10.81 -17.80
N LEU A 276 -31.18 -11.34 -16.75
CA LEU A 276 -31.17 -12.76 -16.43
C LEU A 276 -32.03 -13.49 -17.48
N GLU A 277 -31.37 -14.12 -18.45
CA GLU A 277 -32.00 -15.16 -19.27
C GLU A 277 -32.42 -16.31 -18.34
N GLN A 278 -33.72 -16.38 -18.07
CA GLN A 278 -34.33 -17.52 -17.41
C GLN A 278 -34.41 -18.69 -18.40
N GLY A 279 -33.42 -19.57 -18.35
CA GLY A 279 -33.57 -20.94 -18.85
C GLY A 279 -34.38 -21.77 -17.84
N PRO A 280 -35.35 -22.59 -18.28
CA PRO A 280 -36.10 -23.44 -17.38
C PRO A 280 -35.22 -24.63 -16.98
N SER A 281 -34.76 -24.66 -15.74
CA SER A 281 -34.21 -25.88 -15.14
C SER A 281 -34.81 -26.05 -13.74
N GLU A 282 -35.55 -27.14 -13.62
CA GLU A 282 -36.23 -27.57 -12.42
C GLU A 282 -35.23 -28.04 -11.36
N ALA A 283 -35.63 -27.79 -10.10
CA ALA A 283 -35.16 -28.45 -8.87
C ALA A 283 -33.78 -28.06 -8.30
N GLY A 284 -33.83 -27.51 -7.08
CA GLY A 284 -32.71 -27.53 -6.14
C GLY A 284 -32.44 -26.19 -5.50
N VAL A 285 -32.78 -26.08 -4.21
CA VAL A 285 -32.53 -24.93 -3.35
C VAL A 285 -31.03 -24.60 -3.35
N ASN A 286 -30.65 -23.47 -3.97
CA ASN A 286 -29.30 -22.93 -3.86
C ASN A 286 -29.30 -21.71 -2.93
N VAL A 287 -28.73 -21.94 -1.74
CA VAL A 287 -28.24 -20.90 -0.84
C VAL A 287 -27.12 -20.16 -1.58
N ILE A 288 -27.25 -18.84 -1.69
CA ILE A 288 -26.23 -17.97 -2.28
C ILE A 288 -25.01 -17.98 -1.34
N ASN A 289 -23.96 -18.69 -1.73
CA ASN A 289 -22.70 -18.74 -1.01
C ASN A 289 -21.80 -17.61 -1.54
N LEU A 290 -21.47 -16.64 -0.67
CA LEU A 290 -20.83 -15.37 -1.02
C LEU A 290 -19.29 -15.45 -1.12
N TYR A 291 -18.75 -16.60 -1.52
CA TYR A 291 -17.32 -16.81 -1.74
C TYR A 291 -17.13 -17.71 -2.97
N ASP A 292 -17.01 -17.11 -4.14
CA ASP A 292 -16.52 -17.81 -5.33
C ASP A 292 -15.18 -17.21 -5.75
N ALA A 293 -14.10 -17.84 -5.27
CA ALA A 293 -12.71 -17.48 -5.56
C ALA A 293 -12.36 -17.59 -7.07
N VAL A 294 -13.22 -18.24 -7.87
CA VAL A 294 -12.97 -18.47 -9.30
C VAL A 294 -13.13 -17.17 -10.12
N GLN A 295 -14.02 -16.25 -9.71
CA GLN A 295 -14.16 -14.96 -10.41
C GLN A 295 -12.97 -14.02 -10.17
N THR A 296 -12.37 -14.06 -8.98
CA THR A 296 -11.19 -13.25 -8.65
C THR A 296 -9.94 -13.72 -9.41
N ILE A 297 -9.83 -15.03 -9.67
CA ILE A 297 -8.73 -15.60 -10.46
C ILE A 297 -8.81 -15.14 -11.93
N GLY A 298 -10.01 -15.04 -12.51
CA GLY A 298 -10.20 -14.57 -13.90
C GLY A 298 -9.63 -13.18 -14.15
N VAL A 299 -9.88 -12.23 -13.26
CA VAL A 299 -9.39 -10.84 -13.37
C VAL A 299 -7.87 -10.75 -13.18
N LEU A 300 -7.29 -11.59 -12.31
CA LEU A 300 -5.84 -11.66 -12.09
C LEU A 300 -5.09 -12.31 -13.26
N THR A 301 -5.71 -13.26 -13.95
CA THR A 301 -5.11 -13.93 -15.11
C THR A 301 -4.98 -12.96 -16.29
N ASP A 302 -5.96 -12.09 -16.50
CA ASP A 302 -5.87 -11.04 -17.51
C ASP A 302 -4.81 -9.99 -17.17
N ALA A 303 -4.67 -9.57 -15.90
CA ALA A 303 -3.60 -8.65 -15.50
C ALA A 303 -2.19 -9.23 -15.76
N LEU A 304 -1.98 -10.52 -15.48
CA LEU A 304 -0.72 -11.23 -15.77
C LEU A 304 -0.47 -11.32 -17.28
N ARG A 305 -1.50 -11.60 -18.09
CA ARG A 305 -1.40 -11.67 -19.55
C ARG A 305 -1.00 -10.34 -20.20
N TRP A 306 -1.44 -9.22 -19.62
CA TRP A 306 -1.06 -7.88 -20.09
C TRP A 306 0.40 -7.55 -19.75
N SER A 307 0.90 -8.02 -18.61
CA SER A 307 2.31 -7.85 -18.24
C SER A 307 3.27 -8.63 -19.16
N GLU A 308 2.92 -9.84 -19.57
CA GLU A 308 3.74 -10.63 -20.52
C GLU A 308 3.73 -10.04 -21.95
N ALA A 309 2.62 -9.43 -22.37
CA ALA A 309 2.52 -8.78 -23.68
C ALA A 309 3.36 -7.48 -23.77
N GLY A 310 3.53 -6.76 -22.65
CA GLY A 310 4.43 -5.61 -22.56
C GLY A 310 5.91 -5.99 -22.66
N VAL A 311 6.32 -7.09 -22.01
CA VAL A 311 7.72 -7.55 -22.01
C VAL A 311 8.18 -8.01 -23.40
N ARG A 312 7.32 -8.70 -24.18
CA ARG A 312 7.68 -9.12 -25.55
C ARG A 312 7.81 -7.94 -26.53
N LYS A 313 7.24 -6.77 -26.22
CA LYS A 313 7.37 -5.58 -27.06
C LYS A 313 8.71 -4.86 -26.83
N ALA A 314 9.33 -5.03 -25.67
CA ALA A 314 10.67 -4.50 -25.38
C ALA A 314 11.78 -5.35 -26.02
N GLU A 315 11.62 -6.68 -26.06
CA GLU A 315 12.62 -7.59 -26.67
C GLU A 315 12.62 -7.55 -28.21
N ALA A 316 11.51 -7.16 -28.85
CA ALA A 316 11.43 -7.09 -30.32
C ALA A 316 12.09 -5.84 -30.94
N VAL A 317 12.56 -4.88 -30.14
CA VAL A 317 13.17 -3.63 -30.64
C VAL A 317 14.71 -3.72 -30.71
N GLN A 318 15.33 -4.81 -30.21
CA GLN A 318 16.79 -4.92 -30.11
C GLN A 318 17.43 -5.81 -31.19
N VAL A 319 16.97 -5.72 -32.44
CA VAL A 319 17.70 -6.24 -33.63
C VAL A 319 17.54 -5.27 -34.79
N GLY A 320 18.15 -4.10 -34.67
CA GLY A 320 18.24 -3.10 -35.73
C GLY A 320 19.59 -2.42 -35.68
N SER A 321 20.50 -2.89 -36.53
CA SER A 321 21.82 -2.32 -36.82
C SER A 321 21.76 -0.79 -36.95
N TYR A 322 22.23 -0.06 -35.94
CA TYR A 322 22.44 1.38 -36.04
C TYR A 322 23.86 1.61 -36.57
N GLU A 323 23.95 2.02 -37.83
CA GLU A 323 25.17 2.61 -38.38
C GLU A 323 25.49 3.88 -37.58
N SER A 324 26.69 3.88 -37.00
CA SER A 324 27.21 4.94 -36.16
C SER A 324 27.36 6.23 -36.97
N SER A 325 26.42 7.16 -36.81
CA SER A 325 26.57 8.52 -37.30
C SER A 325 27.59 9.23 -36.42
N ARG A 326 28.82 9.30 -36.94
CA ARG A 326 29.96 10.08 -36.45
C ARG A 326 29.54 11.56 -36.33
N LEU A 327 29.15 11.97 -35.14
CA LEU A 327 28.97 13.36 -34.77
C LEU A 327 30.35 14.02 -34.71
N GLU A 328 30.58 14.97 -35.60
CA GLU A 328 31.68 15.90 -35.55
C GLU A 328 31.46 16.83 -34.35
N LEU A 329 32.32 16.67 -33.34
CA LEU A 329 32.45 17.57 -32.20
C LEU A 329 32.89 18.93 -32.74
N SER A 330 32.05 19.95 -32.52
CA SER A 330 32.45 21.34 -32.60
C SER A 330 33.11 21.68 -31.27
N ASP A 331 34.42 21.86 -31.31
CA ASP A 331 35.16 22.60 -30.30
C ASP A 331 34.75 24.07 -30.45
N ASP A 332 34.00 24.59 -29.49
CA ASP A 332 33.96 26.03 -29.22
C ASP A 332 34.20 26.20 -27.72
N ASP A 333 35.46 26.53 -27.44
CA ASP A 333 35.96 27.12 -26.22
C ASP A 333 35.21 28.43 -25.92
N ASP A 334 35.03 28.73 -24.64
CA ASP A 334 35.34 30.03 -24.02
C ASP A 334 34.50 30.28 -22.74
N ASP A 335 35.20 30.89 -21.78
CA ASP A 335 34.74 31.70 -20.64
C ASP A 335 34.80 31.05 -19.24
N ASP A 336 36.04 31.04 -18.73
CA ASP A 336 36.47 31.80 -17.54
C ASP A 336 35.47 31.89 -16.37
N ASP A 337 35.64 31.00 -15.40
CA ASP A 337 35.23 31.26 -14.01
C ASP A 337 36.42 30.98 -13.08
N ASP A 338 37.29 32.00 -12.97
CA ASP A 338 38.32 32.15 -11.95
C ASP A 338 37.66 32.27 -10.56
N SER A 339 37.19 31.15 -10.02
CA SER A 339 36.78 31.04 -8.63
C SER A 339 37.98 30.56 -7.80
N ASP A 340 38.86 31.51 -7.53
CA ASP A 340 39.97 31.47 -6.58
C ASP A 340 39.43 31.30 -5.15
N TRP A 341 39.35 30.05 -4.70
CA TRP A 341 39.12 29.73 -3.29
C TRP A 341 40.43 29.21 -2.70
N GLU A 342 41.28 30.14 -2.27
CA GLU A 342 42.38 29.87 -1.34
C GLU A 342 41.81 29.19 -0.08
N MET A 343 41.83 27.86 -0.08
CA MET A 343 41.62 27.05 1.11
C MET A 343 42.96 27.05 1.85
N GLU A 344 43.04 27.84 2.92
CA GLU A 344 44.14 27.77 3.87
C GLU A 344 44.25 26.32 4.41
N ASP A 345 45.35 25.68 4.05
CA ASP A 345 45.83 24.40 4.58
C ASP A 345 46.04 24.56 6.09
N ASP A 346 45.06 24.13 6.89
CA ASP A 346 45.25 23.91 8.33
C ASP A 346 45.91 22.54 8.50
N GLU A 347 47.25 22.57 8.57
CA GLU A 347 48.13 21.44 8.90
C GLU A 347 47.71 20.81 10.23
N THR A 348 46.78 19.87 10.18
CA THR A 348 46.51 18.94 11.28
C THR A 348 47.14 17.60 10.95
N ASP A 349 48.29 17.37 11.60
CA ASP A 349 49.00 16.10 11.75
C ASP A 349 48.03 14.96 12.19
N GLN A 350 47.30 14.37 11.24
CA GLN A 350 46.61 13.10 11.45
C GLN A 350 47.48 11.98 10.86
N SER A 351 48.30 11.42 11.74
CA SER A 351 48.97 10.15 11.51
C SER A 351 47.93 9.08 11.17
N TYR A 352 47.86 8.68 9.91
CA TYR A 352 47.08 7.53 9.47
C TYR A 352 47.68 6.26 10.09
N ILE A 353 47.02 5.71 11.10
CA ILE A 353 47.30 4.37 11.62
C ILE A 353 46.63 3.39 10.66
N TYR A 354 47.43 2.75 9.81
CA TYR A 354 47.02 1.57 9.06
C TYR A 354 46.78 0.43 10.04
N PHE A 355 45.52 0.02 10.21
CA PHE A 355 45.21 -1.29 10.80
C PHE A 355 45.18 -2.31 9.67
N GLU A 356 46.25 -3.07 9.52
CA GLU A 356 46.21 -4.35 8.81
C GLU A 356 45.35 -5.30 9.66
N ALA A 357 44.08 -5.46 9.27
CA ALA A 357 43.23 -6.50 9.82
C ALA A 357 43.65 -7.82 9.20
N GLU A 358 44.48 -8.59 9.91
CA GLU A 358 44.69 -10.00 9.61
C GLU A 358 43.36 -10.74 9.89
N GLU A 359 42.63 -11.09 8.82
CA GLU A 359 41.42 -11.90 8.90
C GLU A 359 41.77 -13.35 9.24
N ASP A 360 41.90 -13.65 10.54
CA ASP A 360 41.99 -15.02 11.05
C ASP A 360 40.65 -15.76 10.84
N CYS A 361 40.53 -16.40 9.67
CA CYS A 361 39.44 -17.32 9.34
C CYS A 361 39.57 -18.63 10.14
N SER A 362 39.06 -18.64 11.37
CA SER A 362 38.87 -19.89 12.12
C SER A 362 37.63 -20.64 11.60
N PHE A 363 37.85 -21.75 10.90
CA PHE A 363 36.78 -22.66 10.51
C PHE A 363 36.54 -23.70 11.61
N VAL A 364 35.28 -23.89 11.99
CA VAL A 364 34.87 -24.93 12.95
C VAL A 364 34.68 -26.24 12.19
N VAL A 365 35.53 -27.23 12.47
CA VAL A 365 35.37 -28.61 11.98
C VAL A 365 34.52 -29.38 13.00
N PHE A 366 33.35 -29.86 12.59
CA PHE A 366 32.63 -30.88 13.34
C PHE A 366 33.17 -32.26 12.93
N GLY A 367 33.65 -33.03 13.91
CA GLY A 367 34.07 -34.41 13.72
C GLY A 367 32.89 -35.37 13.68
N ASP A 368 33.06 -36.47 12.94
CA ASP A 368 32.09 -37.57 12.77
C ASP A 368 31.72 -38.30 14.08
#